data_AF-A0A2D4F521-F1
#
_entry.id   AF-A0A2D4F521-F1
#
_cell.length_a   1.000
_cell.length_b   1.000
_cell.length_c   1.000
_cell.angle_alpha   90.00
_cell.angle_beta   90.00
_cell.angle_gamma   90.00
#
_symmetry.space_group_name_H-M   'P 1'
#
loop_
_entity.id
_entity.type
_entity.pdbx_description
1 polymer ?
#
loop_
_entity_poly.entity_id
_entity_poly.type
_entity_poly.pdbx_seq_one_letter_code
_entity_poly.pdbx_strand_id
1 'polypeptide(L)'
;VGNVLQNKRFQQLLTTDDAETTTQTLSLLQNILRTNSKALVQITEEALHFLLDELIYKISSTTNPARGNATVKLLLLITESDAQLVITVNARYKGLHTLLSKQWTGKGFDKNLNQLLDLLDAENFSSCDPQRMHQAACLIQASWRGYQTRKRLRQLPKAITILQRKFR
;
A
#
# COMPACT_ATOMS: atom_id res chain seq x y z
N VAL A 1 -13.86 -20.23 10.65
CA VAL A 1 -13.00 -20.01 9.45
C VAL A 1 -11.72 -19.25 9.80
N GLY A 2 -11.75 -18.16 10.58
CA GLY A 2 -10.53 -17.48 11.07
C GLY A 2 -9.49 -18.39 11.75
N ASN A 3 -9.94 -19.47 12.41
CA ASN A 3 -9.05 -20.46 13.05
C ASN A 3 -8.18 -21.30 12.09
N VAL A 4 -8.48 -21.36 10.79
CA VAL A 4 -7.70 -22.19 9.85
C VAL A 4 -6.39 -21.51 9.49
N LEU A 5 -6.40 -20.20 9.28
CA LEU A 5 -5.22 -19.41 8.90
C LEU A 5 -4.19 -19.31 10.03
N GLN A 6 -4.63 -19.42 11.29
CA GLN A 6 -3.75 -19.45 12.46
C GLN A 6 -3.33 -20.86 12.87
N ASN A 7 -3.82 -21.90 12.18
CA ASN A 7 -3.51 -23.27 12.55
C ASN A 7 -2.07 -23.61 12.14
N LYS A 8 -1.25 -24.04 13.11
CA LYS A 8 0.16 -24.42 12.87
C LYS A 8 0.33 -25.48 11.77
N ARG A 9 -0.59 -26.44 11.65
CA ARG A 9 -0.52 -27.47 10.60
C ARG A 9 -0.80 -26.88 9.23
N PHE A 10 -1.72 -25.92 9.15
CA PHE A 10 -1.98 -25.21 7.90
C PHE A 10 -0.78 -24.35 7.48
N GLN A 11 -0.13 -23.68 8.44
CA GLN A 11 1.11 -22.95 8.19
C GLN A 11 2.25 -23.87 7.71
N GLN A 12 2.41 -25.06 8.31
CA GLN A 12 3.37 -26.07 7.85
C GLN A 12 3.08 -26.58 6.44
N LEU A 13 1.79 -26.76 6.12
CA LEU A 13 1.36 -27.16 4.79
C LEU A 13 1.63 -26.05 3.77
N LEU A 14 1.52 -24.78 4.18
CA LEU A 14 1.86 -23.63 3.34
C LEU A 14 3.38 -23.55 3.08
N THR A 15 4.24 -23.86 4.05
CA THR A 15 5.72 -23.85 3.89
C THR A 15 6.28 -25.02 3.09
N THR A 16 5.43 -25.95 2.65
CA THR A 16 5.90 -27.12 1.89
C THR A 16 6.39 -26.69 0.50
N ASP A 17 7.54 -27.23 0.08
CA ASP A 17 8.12 -27.01 -1.26
C ASP A 17 7.61 -28.00 -2.32
N ASP A 18 6.86 -29.03 -1.89
CA ASP A 18 6.21 -29.95 -2.82
C ASP A 18 5.24 -29.21 -3.73
N ALA A 19 5.41 -29.45 -5.02
CA ALA A 19 4.74 -28.77 -6.11
C ALA A 19 3.22 -29.01 -6.12
N GLU A 20 2.79 -30.23 -5.83
CA GLU A 20 1.38 -30.63 -5.85
C GLU A 20 0.68 -30.10 -4.59
N THR A 21 1.29 -30.34 -3.43
CA THR A 21 0.80 -29.86 -2.13
C THR A 21 0.67 -28.33 -2.13
N THR A 22 1.66 -27.61 -2.65
CA THR A 22 1.61 -26.14 -2.79
C THR A 22 0.43 -25.71 -3.66
N THR A 23 0.14 -26.43 -4.74
CA THR A 23 -0.96 -26.06 -5.64
C THR A 23 -2.31 -26.26 -4.96
N GLN A 24 -2.48 -27.36 -4.24
CA GLN A 24 -3.69 -27.66 -3.47
C GLN A 24 -3.88 -26.69 -2.31
N THR A 25 -2.82 -26.32 -1.60
CA THR A 25 -2.88 -25.37 -0.48
C THR A 25 -3.23 -23.96 -0.92
N LEU A 26 -2.62 -23.47 -2.01
CA LEU A 26 -2.95 -22.17 -2.57
C LEU A 26 -4.41 -22.12 -3.05
N SER A 27 -4.91 -23.21 -3.66
CA SER A 27 -6.33 -23.31 -4.05
C SER A 27 -7.27 -23.31 -2.85
N LEU A 28 -6.94 -24.05 -1.79
CA LEU A 28 -7.72 -24.09 -0.56
C LEU A 28 -7.72 -22.71 0.14
N LEU A 29 -6.57 -22.06 0.21
CA LEU A 29 -6.46 -20.69 0.74
C LEU A 29 -7.32 -19.73 -0.08
N GLN A 30 -7.29 -19.84 -1.41
CA GLN A 30 -8.09 -18.99 -2.29
C GLN A 30 -9.60 -19.18 -2.04
N ASN A 31 -10.05 -20.42 -1.83
CA ASN A 31 -11.45 -20.71 -1.52
C ASN A 31 -11.86 -20.14 -0.15
N ILE A 32 -10.99 -20.25 0.86
CA ILE A 32 -11.23 -19.66 2.19
C ILE A 32 -11.40 -18.14 2.08
N LEU A 33 -10.47 -17.46 1.40
CA LEU A 33 -10.49 -16.01 1.26
C LEU A 33 -11.67 -15.51 0.43
N ARG A 34 -12.05 -16.23 -0.64
CA ARG A 34 -13.25 -15.91 -1.43
C ARG A 34 -14.55 -16.07 -0.62
N THR A 35 -14.61 -17.06 0.25
CA THR A 35 -15.81 -17.33 1.06
C THR A 35 -15.91 -16.36 2.24
N ASN A 36 -14.77 -15.92 2.79
CA ASN A 36 -14.73 -15.02 3.93
C ASN A 36 -13.51 -14.10 3.86
N SER A 37 -13.60 -13.04 3.06
CA SER A 37 -12.54 -12.02 2.94
C SER A 37 -12.23 -11.33 4.27
N LYS A 38 -13.27 -11.15 5.12
CA LYS A 38 -13.13 -10.58 6.47
C LYS A 38 -12.33 -11.46 7.43
N ALA A 39 -12.06 -12.72 7.09
CA ALA A 39 -11.22 -13.58 7.91
C ALA A 39 -9.80 -13.02 8.05
N LEU A 40 -9.29 -12.26 7.07
CA LEU A 40 -7.96 -11.64 7.10
C LEU A 40 -7.84 -10.53 8.14
N VAL A 41 -8.92 -9.81 8.43
CA VAL A 41 -8.93 -8.75 9.46
C VAL A 41 -9.06 -9.35 10.87
N GLN A 42 -9.55 -10.59 10.97
CA GLN A 42 -9.77 -11.28 12.24
C GLN A 42 -8.58 -12.12 12.71
N ILE A 43 -7.53 -12.25 11.89
CA ILE A 43 -6.34 -13.02 12.26
C ILE A 43 -5.29 -12.16 12.97
N THR A 44 -4.42 -12.83 13.73
CA THR A 44 -3.29 -12.16 14.38
C THR A 44 -2.33 -11.58 13.34
N GLU A 45 -1.71 -10.45 13.69
CA GLU A 45 -0.71 -9.79 12.83
C GLU A 45 0.45 -10.73 12.48
N GLU A 46 0.89 -11.58 13.42
CA GLU A 46 1.90 -12.62 13.18
C GLU A 46 1.48 -13.62 12.09
N ALA A 47 0.23 -14.08 12.12
CA ALA A 47 -0.27 -15.04 11.13
C ALA A 47 -0.45 -14.39 9.75
N LEU A 48 -0.87 -13.12 9.72
CA LEU A 48 -0.95 -12.34 8.48
C LEU A 48 0.44 -12.16 7.86
N HIS A 49 1.41 -11.75 8.66
CA HIS A 49 2.79 -11.56 8.22
C HIS A 49 3.43 -12.85 7.71
N PHE A 50 3.24 -13.96 8.42
CA PHE A 50 3.69 -15.26 7.96
C PHE A 50 3.10 -15.62 6.60
N LEU A 51 1.79 -15.42 6.43
CA LEU A 51 1.10 -15.70 5.17
C LEU A 51 1.67 -14.84 4.03
N LEU A 52 1.87 -13.55 4.26
CA LEU A 52 2.44 -12.64 3.27
C LEU A 52 3.89 -13.01 2.94
N ASP A 53 4.72 -13.31 3.94
CA ASP A 53 6.12 -13.71 3.76
C ASP A 53 6.20 -14.98 2.91
N GLU A 54 5.35 -15.97 3.19
CA GLU A 54 5.31 -17.23 2.46
C GLU A 54 4.81 -17.04 1.02
N LEU A 55 3.76 -16.24 0.79
CA LEU A 55 3.30 -15.93 -0.58
C LEU A 55 4.38 -15.20 -1.38
N ILE A 56 5.11 -14.26 -0.75
CA ILE A 56 6.15 -13.48 -1.41
C ILE A 56 7.39 -14.33 -1.66
N TYR A 57 7.73 -15.24 -0.76
CA TYR A 57 8.74 -16.26 -1.02
C TYR A 57 8.34 -17.12 -2.22
N LYS A 58 7.12 -17.68 -2.23
CA LYS A 58 6.64 -18.56 -3.31
C LYS A 58 6.59 -17.89 -4.68
N ILE A 59 6.15 -16.63 -4.76
CA ILE A 59 6.15 -15.89 -6.04
C ILE A 59 7.56 -15.53 -6.51
N SER A 60 8.51 -15.39 -5.59
CA SER A 60 9.91 -15.11 -5.93
C SER A 60 10.64 -16.38 -6.36
N SER A 61 10.36 -17.52 -5.72
CA SER A 61 11.04 -18.80 -5.97
C SER A 61 10.46 -19.58 -7.15
N THR A 62 9.19 -19.37 -7.51
CA THR A 62 8.55 -20.12 -8.59
C THR A 62 8.86 -19.55 -9.97
N THR A 63 9.12 -20.44 -10.93
CA THR A 63 9.23 -20.11 -12.36
C THR A 63 7.98 -20.50 -13.16
N ASN A 64 7.03 -21.20 -12.53
CA ASN A 64 5.84 -21.72 -13.17
C ASN A 64 4.77 -20.61 -13.28
N PRO A 65 4.35 -20.20 -14.50
CA PRO A 65 3.33 -19.16 -14.68
C PRO A 65 1.98 -19.46 -14.01
N ALA A 66 1.57 -20.73 -13.95
CA ALA A 66 0.31 -21.09 -13.30
C ALA A 66 0.37 -20.87 -11.78
N ARG A 67 1.49 -21.20 -11.15
CA ARG A 67 1.72 -20.95 -9.71
C ARG A 67 1.90 -19.46 -9.44
N GLY A 68 2.68 -18.75 -10.26
CA GLY A 68 2.82 -17.30 -10.20
C GLY A 68 1.45 -16.60 -10.26
N ASN A 69 0.59 -16.96 -11.21
CA ASN A 69 -0.76 -16.44 -11.32
C ASN A 69 -1.63 -16.77 -10.09
N ALA A 70 -1.56 -17.99 -9.56
CA ALA A 70 -2.30 -18.38 -8.37
C ALA A 70 -1.89 -17.51 -7.16
N THR A 71 -0.59 -17.29 -6.98
CA THR A 71 -0.06 -16.44 -5.91
C THR A 71 -0.41 -14.97 -6.11
N VAL A 72 -0.32 -14.43 -7.34
CA VAL A 72 -0.77 -13.06 -7.66
C VAL A 72 -2.26 -12.88 -7.36
N LYS A 73 -3.10 -13.84 -7.75
CA LYS A 73 -4.53 -13.79 -7.43
C LYS A 73 -4.82 -13.80 -5.94
N LEU A 74 -4.02 -14.52 -5.15
CA LEU A 74 -4.14 -14.52 -3.69
C LEU A 74 -3.73 -13.18 -3.10
N LEU A 75 -2.59 -12.63 -3.54
CA LEU A 75 -2.14 -11.30 -3.14
C LEU A 75 -3.19 -10.24 -3.49
N LEU A 76 -3.76 -10.31 -4.68
CA LEU A 76 -4.84 -9.42 -5.12
C LEU A 76 -6.08 -9.53 -4.23
N LEU A 77 -6.53 -10.75 -3.90
CA LEU A 77 -7.66 -10.95 -2.99
C LEU A 77 -7.38 -10.38 -1.59
N ILE A 78 -6.15 -10.49 -1.11
CA ILE A 78 -5.73 -9.94 0.19
C ILE A 78 -5.75 -8.41 0.14
N THR A 79 -5.15 -7.80 -0.88
CA THR A 79 -5.09 -6.33 -1.03
C THR A 79 -6.45 -5.71 -1.33
N GLU A 80 -7.36 -6.42 -2.00
CA GLU A 80 -8.74 -6.00 -2.23
C GLU A 80 -9.63 -6.12 -0.98
N SER A 81 -9.22 -6.91 0.03
CA SER A 81 -10.05 -7.15 1.22
C SER A 81 -10.08 -5.95 2.18
N ASP A 82 -8.96 -5.25 2.34
CA ASP A 82 -8.83 -4.09 3.22
C ASP A 82 -7.68 -3.17 2.74
N ALA A 83 -7.93 -1.87 2.69
CA ALA A 83 -6.93 -0.87 2.32
C ALA A 83 -5.71 -0.88 3.27
N GLN A 84 -5.90 -1.23 4.54
CA GLN A 84 -4.79 -1.35 5.50
C GLN A 84 -3.79 -2.44 5.10
N LEU A 85 -4.24 -3.50 4.41
CA LEU A 85 -3.38 -4.59 3.95
C LEU A 85 -2.46 -4.14 2.82
N VAL A 86 -2.91 -3.21 1.97
CA VAL A 86 -2.05 -2.58 0.95
C VAL A 86 -0.89 -1.85 1.64
N ILE A 87 -1.22 -1.07 2.69
CA ILE A 87 -0.24 -0.32 3.50
C ILE A 87 0.79 -1.26 4.12
N THR A 88 0.33 -2.35 4.75
CA THR A 88 1.23 -3.35 5.34
C THR A 88 2.13 -3.99 4.29
N VAL A 89 1.62 -4.32 3.11
CA VAL A 89 2.40 -4.93 2.03
C VAL A 89 3.45 -3.96 1.49
N ASN A 90 3.09 -2.72 1.20
CA ASN A 90 4.01 -1.69 0.70
C ASN A 90 5.10 -1.32 1.71
N ALA A 91 4.74 -1.24 3.00
CA ALA A 91 5.70 -0.92 4.07
C ALA A 91 6.72 -2.05 4.29
N ARG A 92 6.29 -3.32 4.22
CA ARG A 92 7.12 -4.50 4.54
C ARG A 92 7.96 -4.97 3.36
N TYR A 93 7.43 -4.92 2.12
CA TYR A 93 8.08 -5.54 0.95
C TYR A 93 8.51 -4.50 -0.08
N LYS A 94 9.51 -3.69 0.29
CA LYS A 94 10.11 -2.70 -0.60
C LYS A 94 10.69 -3.40 -1.84
N GLY A 95 10.20 -3.01 -3.02
CA GLY A 95 10.60 -3.60 -4.29
C GLY A 95 9.72 -4.75 -4.78
N LEU A 96 8.65 -5.12 -4.05
CA LEU A 96 7.66 -6.10 -4.53
C LEU A 96 7.11 -5.70 -5.90
N HIS A 97 6.74 -4.43 -6.09
CA HIS A 97 6.30 -3.91 -7.38
C HIS A 97 7.32 -4.18 -8.50
N THR A 98 8.61 -3.88 -8.25
CA THR A 98 9.67 -4.09 -9.25
C THR A 98 9.98 -5.55 -9.52
N LEU A 99 9.83 -6.42 -8.51
CA LEU A 99 9.98 -7.87 -8.67
C LEU A 99 8.85 -8.41 -9.55
N LEU A 100 7.60 -8.04 -9.22
CA LEU A 100 6.41 -8.49 -9.94
C LEU A 100 6.44 -8.05 -11.40
N SER A 101 6.75 -6.78 -11.67
CA SER A 101 6.82 -6.28 -13.05
C SER A 101 7.98 -6.89 -13.84
N LYS A 102 9.15 -7.11 -13.24
CA LYS A 102 10.28 -7.71 -13.98
C LYS A 102 10.11 -9.20 -14.24
N GLN A 103 9.60 -9.94 -13.27
CA GLN A 103 9.57 -11.41 -13.33
C GLN A 103 8.36 -11.95 -14.08
N TRP A 104 7.21 -11.27 -13.98
CA TRP A 104 5.92 -11.83 -14.40
C TRP A 104 5.25 -11.16 -15.59
N THR A 105 5.79 -10.03 -16.07
CA THR A 105 5.27 -9.38 -17.30
C THR A 105 5.42 -10.31 -18.51
N GLY A 106 4.35 -10.45 -19.29
CA GLY A 106 4.30 -11.27 -20.48
C GLY A 106 4.17 -12.78 -20.20
N LYS A 107 3.85 -13.19 -18.97
CA LYS A 107 3.69 -14.60 -18.58
C LYS A 107 2.25 -15.13 -18.72
N GLY A 108 1.35 -14.35 -19.33
CA GLY A 108 -0.01 -14.80 -19.69
C GLY A 108 -1.08 -14.56 -18.62
N PHE A 109 -0.80 -13.72 -17.63
CA PHE A 109 -1.78 -13.31 -16.60
C PHE A 109 -1.69 -11.81 -16.27
N ASP A 110 -1.25 -11.01 -17.25
CA ASP A 110 -0.96 -9.58 -17.10
C ASP A 110 -2.14 -8.78 -16.57
N LYS A 111 -3.39 -9.22 -16.82
CA LYS A 111 -4.59 -8.58 -16.24
C LYS A 111 -4.54 -8.55 -14.70
N ASN A 112 -4.33 -9.70 -14.06
CA ASN A 112 -4.30 -9.78 -12.59
C ASN A 112 -3.03 -9.12 -12.04
N LEU A 113 -1.92 -9.25 -12.79
CA LEU A 113 -0.65 -8.63 -12.43
C LEU A 113 -0.78 -7.10 -12.41
N ASN A 114 -1.28 -6.49 -13.48
CA ASN A 114 -1.46 -5.04 -13.57
C ASN A 114 -2.45 -4.53 -12.53
N GLN A 115 -3.55 -5.24 -12.27
CA GLN A 115 -4.47 -4.88 -11.18
C GLN A 115 -3.78 -4.83 -9.81
N LEU A 116 -2.90 -5.80 -9.53
CA LEU A 116 -2.13 -5.80 -8.29
C LEU A 116 -1.12 -4.64 -8.27
N LEU A 117 -0.42 -4.38 -9.37
CA LEU A 117 0.53 -3.27 -9.47
C LEU A 117 -0.16 -1.91 -9.28
N ASP A 118 -1.31 -1.71 -9.92
CA ASP A 118 -2.11 -0.49 -9.80
C ASP A 118 -2.56 -0.23 -8.34
N LEU A 119 -2.96 -1.29 -7.61
CA LEU A 119 -3.32 -1.17 -6.19
C LEU A 119 -2.12 -0.84 -5.31
N LEU A 120 -0.95 -1.44 -5.57
CA LEU A 120 0.28 -1.13 -4.85
C LEU A 120 0.73 0.32 -5.12
N ASP A 121 0.51 0.84 -6.34
CA ASP A 121 0.83 2.21 -6.71
C ASP A 121 -0.19 3.25 -6.19
N ALA A 122 -1.48 2.90 -6.11
CA ALA A 122 -2.54 3.79 -5.64
C ALA A 122 -2.27 4.30 -4.21
N GLU A 123 -1.59 3.52 -3.38
CA GLU A 123 -1.27 3.90 -2.02
C GLU A 123 -0.10 4.90 -1.91
N ASN A 124 0.79 4.97 -2.90
CA ASN A 124 1.80 6.04 -2.95
C ASN A 124 1.17 7.44 -3.01
N PHE A 125 -0.12 7.53 -3.39
CA PHE A 125 -0.89 8.77 -3.42
C PHE A 125 -1.79 8.98 -2.20
N SER A 126 -2.34 7.91 -1.57
CA SER A 126 -3.23 8.03 -0.40
C SER A 126 -2.50 8.07 0.94
N SER A 127 -1.24 7.60 1.00
CA SER A 127 -0.34 7.83 2.14
C SER A 127 0.25 9.25 2.09
N CYS A 128 -0.61 10.26 1.92
CA CYS A 128 -0.23 11.63 2.19
C CYS A 128 -0.01 11.75 3.70
N ASP A 129 1.23 11.51 4.12
CA ASP A 129 1.71 11.68 5.48
C ASP A 129 1.11 12.98 6.04
N PRO A 130 0.29 12.92 7.11
CA PRO A 130 -0.30 14.10 7.73
C PRO A 130 0.75 15.18 8.02
N GLN A 131 2.00 14.78 8.27
CA GLN A 131 3.12 15.68 8.48
C GLN A 131 3.51 16.43 7.20
N ARG A 132 3.51 15.76 6.03
CA ARG A 132 3.75 16.41 4.73
C ARG A 132 2.63 17.37 4.36
N MET A 133 1.37 17.01 4.61
CA MET A 133 0.23 17.91 4.40
C MET A 133 0.35 19.14 5.31
N HIS A 134 0.67 18.92 6.59
CA HIS A 134 0.87 19.99 7.56
C HIS A 134 2.04 20.91 7.14
N GLN A 135 3.17 20.35 6.69
CA GLN A 135 4.30 21.12 6.18
C GLN A 135 3.92 21.95 4.95
N ALA A 136 3.24 21.36 3.97
CA ALA A 136 2.77 22.07 2.79
C ALA A 136 1.81 23.21 3.15
N ALA A 137 0.85 22.95 4.05
CA ALA A 137 -0.07 23.96 4.57
C ALA A 137 0.68 25.09 5.28
N CYS A 138 1.65 24.77 6.15
CA CYS A 138 2.48 25.74 6.84
C CYS A 138 3.30 26.61 5.86
N LEU A 139 3.82 26.02 4.78
CA LEU A 139 4.60 26.72 3.75
C LEU A 139 3.72 27.71 2.97
N ILE A 140 2.53 27.27 2.54
CA ILE A 140 1.52 28.12 1.90
C ILE A 140 1.12 29.26 2.85
N GLN A 141 0.80 28.94 4.10
CA GLN A 141 0.41 29.95 5.08
C GLN A 141 1.53 30.96 5.37
N ALA A 142 2.78 30.52 5.49
CA ALA A 142 3.92 31.40 5.70
C ALA A 142 4.12 32.35 4.52
N SER A 143 3.99 31.84 3.29
CA SER A 143 4.08 32.66 2.08
C SER A 143 3.00 33.75 2.02
N TRP A 144 1.76 33.40 2.38
CA TRP A 144 0.62 34.32 2.43
C TRP A 144 0.79 35.39 3.51
N ARG A 145 1.16 34.98 4.74
CA ARG A 145 1.43 35.91 5.85
C ARG A 145 2.54 36.89 5.48
N GLY A 146 3.63 36.40 4.86
CA GLY A 146 4.71 37.24 4.38
C GLY A 146 4.28 38.22 3.29
N TYR A 147 3.44 37.78 2.34
CA TYR A 147 2.85 38.66 1.33
C TYR A 147 1.99 39.77 1.97
N GLN A 148 1.10 39.43 2.92
CA GLN A 148 0.27 40.41 3.61
C GLN A 148 1.09 41.46 4.37
N THR A 149 2.12 41.04 5.10
CA THR A 149 3.02 41.97 5.82
C THR A 149 3.71 42.92 4.85
N ARG A 150 4.29 42.41 3.77
CA ARG A 150 4.93 43.24 2.73
C ARG A 150 3.95 44.21 2.08
N LYS A 151 2.70 43.79 1.84
CA LYS A 151 1.65 44.66 1.31
C LYS A 151 1.32 45.81 2.25
N ARG A 152 1.21 45.57 3.56
CA ARG A 152 0.99 46.61 4.59
C ARG A 152 2.18 47.57 4.71
N LEU A 153 3.41 47.04 4.75
CA LEU A 153 4.63 47.84 4.79
C LEU A 153 4.75 48.79 3.58
N ARG A 154 4.35 48.34 2.39
CA ARG A 154 4.30 49.20 1.20
C ARG A 154 3.26 50.33 1.29
N GLN A 155 2.24 50.21 2.13
CA GLN A 155 1.18 51.22 2.31
C GLN A 155 1.48 52.24 3.42
N LEU A 156 2.32 51.87 4.39
CA LEU A 156 2.71 52.72 5.53
C LEU A 156 3.28 54.09 5.12
N PRO A 157 4.19 54.22 4.14
CA PRO A 157 4.70 55.53 3.73
C PRO A 157 3.59 56.49 3.31
N LYS A 158 2.59 56.00 2.55
CA LYS A 158 1.45 56.82 2.12
C LYS A 158 0.59 57.28 3.30
N ALA A 159 0.33 56.38 4.25
CA ALA A 159 -0.42 56.70 5.46
C ALA A 159 0.31 57.74 6.33
N ILE A 160 1.63 57.60 6.48
CA ILE A 160 2.48 58.54 7.21
C ILE A 160 2.47 59.91 6.52
N THR A 161 2.61 59.97 5.20
CA THR A 161 2.56 61.25 4.47
C THR A 161 1.21 61.95 4.63
N ILE A 162 0.09 61.21 4.59
CA ILE A 162 -1.25 61.77 4.84
C ILE A 162 -1.35 62.33 6.26
N LEU A 163 -0.87 61.59 7.25
CA LEU A 163 -0.88 62.00 8.65
C LEU A 163 -0.03 63.27 8.85
N GLN A 164 1.20 63.26 8.36
CA GLN A 164 2.10 64.42 8.41
C GLN A 164 1.47 65.66 7.77
N ARG A 165 0.77 65.52 6.64
CA ARG A 165 0.06 66.63 5.98
C ARG A 165 -1.09 67.22 6.80
N LYS A 166 -1.70 66.45 7.70
CA LYS A 166 -2.80 66.92 8.56
C LYS A 166 -2.31 67.68 9.80
N PHE A 167 -1.06 67.46 10.21
CA PHE A 167 -0.46 68.10 11.40
C PHE A 167 0.55 69.20 11.04
N ARG A 168 0.70 69.52 9.76
CA ARG A 168 1.53 70.61 9.25
C ARG A 168 0.65 71.78 8.85
#